data_AF-A0A961G7U5-F1
#
_entry.id   AF-A0A961G7U5-F1
#
_cell.length_a   1.000
_cell.length_b   1.000
_cell.length_c   1.000
_cell.angle_alpha   90.00
_cell.angle_beta   90.00
_cell.angle_gamma   90.00
#
_symmetry.space_group_name_H-M   'P 1'
#
loop_
_entity.id
_entity.type
_entity.pdbx_description
1 polymer ?
#
loop_
_entity_poly.entity_id
_entity_poly.type
_entity_poly.pdbx_seq_one_letter_code
_entity_poly.pdbx_strand_id
1 'polypeptide(L)'
;FAVGDVAASDPNRSSARNWGFLVVAANVRALASGKRRLRRFSAPSQRWGSILGAQSDGLLVFQPDGKAMRVPRPLVQPLLFDLYLHALLYRGVRHRR
;
A
#
# COMPACT_ATOMS: atom_id res chain seq x y z
N PHE A 1 17.42 5.58 0.10
CA PHE A 1 16.38 4.53 0.17
C PHE A 1 15.46 4.67 -1.03
N ALA A 2 14.82 3.59 -1.49
CA ALA A 2 13.88 3.59 -2.60
C ALA A 2 12.70 2.65 -2.32
N VAL A 3 11.53 2.91 -2.91
CA VAL A 3 10.30 2.09 -2.82
C VAL A 3 9.58 2.09 -4.17
N GLY A 4 8.83 1.03 -4.47
CA GLY A 4 8.04 0.91 -5.69
C GLY A 4 8.86 0.41 -6.88
N ASP A 5 8.46 0.78 -8.09
CA ASP A 5 9.04 0.24 -9.32
C ASP A 5 10.54 0.51 -9.46
N VAL A 6 10.96 1.71 -9.05
CA VAL A 6 12.36 2.14 -9.04
C VAL A 6 13.23 1.33 -8.08
N ALA A 7 12.65 0.77 -7.02
CA ALA A 7 13.41 -0.01 -6.04
C ALA A 7 13.78 -1.41 -6.56
N ALA A 8 13.04 -1.93 -7.56
CA ALA A 8 13.22 -3.27 -8.12
C ALA A 8 13.41 -4.35 -7.02
N SER A 9 12.69 -4.21 -5.90
CA SER A 9 12.88 -5.00 -4.67
C SER A 9 12.50 -6.47 -4.81
N ASP A 10 11.70 -6.79 -5.82
CA ASP A 10 11.12 -8.09 -6.10
C ASP A 10 10.62 -8.11 -7.56
N PRO A 11 10.43 -9.30 -8.17
CA PRO A 11 9.99 -9.40 -9.56
C PRO A 11 8.66 -8.70 -9.88
N ASN A 12 7.76 -8.61 -8.88
CA ASN A 12 6.47 -7.93 -9.02
C ASN A 12 6.53 -6.43 -8.70
N ARG A 13 7.72 -5.90 -8.40
CA ARG A 13 7.95 -4.49 -8.05
C ARG A 13 6.97 -3.98 -7.00
N SER A 14 6.77 -4.78 -5.95
CA SER A 14 5.58 -4.69 -5.11
C SER A 14 5.78 -3.92 -3.80
N SER A 15 6.99 -3.45 -3.49
CA SER A 15 7.28 -2.79 -2.20
C SER A 15 6.39 -1.59 -1.87
N ALA A 16 5.90 -0.82 -2.84
CA ALA A 16 4.94 0.26 -2.58
C ALA A 16 3.59 -0.27 -2.06
N ARG A 17 3.11 -1.39 -2.64
CA ARG A 17 1.86 -2.04 -2.27
C ARG A 17 2.03 -2.83 -0.96
N ASN A 18 3.20 -3.40 -0.74
CA ASN A 18 3.54 -4.26 0.39
C ASN A 18 4.17 -3.53 1.59
N TRP A 19 3.76 -2.28 1.85
CA TRP A 19 4.21 -1.52 3.03
C TRP A 19 5.73 -1.30 3.14
N GLY A 20 6.49 -1.43 2.05
CA GLY A 20 7.93 -1.22 2.01
C GLY A 20 8.33 0.22 2.37
N PHE A 21 7.45 1.19 2.13
CA PHE A 21 7.66 2.57 2.57
C PHE A 21 7.71 2.73 4.09
N LEU A 22 7.02 1.88 4.86
CA LEU A 22 7.13 1.89 6.32
C LEU A 22 8.50 1.37 6.79
N VAL A 23 9.08 0.40 6.08
CA VAL A 23 10.45 -0.07 6.34
C VAL A 23 11.45 1.06 6.08
N VAL A 24 11.29 1.78 4.96
CA VAL A 24 12.12 2.94 4.64
C VAL A 24 11.99 4.03 5.70
N ALA A 25 10.77 4.44 6.07
CA ALA A 25 10.55 5.45 7.09
C ALA A 25 11.19 5.06 8.44
N ALA A 26 11.03 3.80 8.85
CA ALA A 26 11.67 3.29 10.07
C ALA A 26 13.20 3.32 10.01
N ASN A 27 13.79 2.99 8.85
CA ASN A 27 15.23 2.98 8.65
C ASN A 27 15.83 4.38 8.54
N VAL A 28 15.14 5.33 7.91
CA VAL A 28 15.54 6.75 7.89
C VAL A 28 15.64 7.27 9.33
N ARG A 29 14.60 7.04 10.14
CA ARG A 29 14.63 7.42 11.57
C ARG A 29 15.75 6.72 12.34
N ALA A 30 15.98 5.43 12.09
CA ALA A 30 17.02 4.66 12.76
C ALA A 30 18.43 5.20 12.43
N LEU A 31 18.70 5.49 11.16
CA LEU A 31 19.96 6.11 10.73
C LEU A 31 20.15 7.50 11.33
N ALA A 32 19.11 8.32 11.32
CA ALA A 32 19.16 9.65 11.95
C ALA A 32 19.47 9.56 13.46
N SER A 33 19.06 8.47 14.13
CA SER A 33 19.39 8.19 15.53
C SER A 33 20.72 7.44 15.74
N GLY A 34 21.55 7.28 14.70
CA GLY A 34 22.86 6.62 14.80
C GLY A 34 22.83 5.09 14.92
N LYS A 35 21.69 4.44 14.66
CA LYS A 35 21.60 2.97 14.74
C LYS A 35 22.28 2.31 13.55
N ARG A 36 23.08 1.27 13.81
CA ARG A 36 23.79 0.49 12.77
C ARG A 36 22.94 -0.60 12.11
N ARG A 37 21.92 -1.13 12.79
CA ARG A 37 21.07 -2.21 12.26
C ARG A 37 19.77 -1.63 11.68
N LEU A 38 19.54 -1.90 10.40
CA LEU A 38 18.34 -1.49 9.67
C LEU A 38 17.41 -2.69 9.45
N ARG A 39 16.11 -2.40 9.34
CA ARG A 39 15.09 -3.39 8.99
C ARG A 39 15.24 -3.78 7.53
N ARG A 40 15.04 -5.06 7.22
CA ARG A 40 15.02 -5.59 5.85
C ARG A 40 13.57 -5.75 5.40
N PHE A 41 13.29 -5.34 4.17
CA PHE A 41 12.02 -5.63 3.52
C PHE A 41 12.05 -7.05 2.95
N SER A 42 10.96 -7.80 3.13
CA SER A 42 10.74 -9.08 2.47
C SER A 42 9.43 -9.00 1.70
N ALA A 43 9.49 -9.22 0.39
CA ALA A 43 8.28 -9.25 -0.42
C ALA A 43 7.47 -10.51 -0.13
N PRO A 44 6.13 -10.43 -0.10
CA PRO A 44 5.29 -11.63 -0.09
C PRO A 44 5.49 -12.47 -1.35
N SER A 45 5.37 -13.79 -1.21
CA SER A 45 5.47 -14.72 -2.33
C SER A 45 4.27 -14.67 -3.28
N GLN A 46 3.11 -14.24 -2.77
CA GLN A 46 1.86 -14.22 -3.52
C GLN A 46 1.58 -12.83 -4.10
N ARG A 47 1.01 -12.81 -5.31
CA ARG A 47 0.49 -11.59 -5.91
C ARG A 47 -0.67 -11.07 -5.06
N TRP A 48 -0.78 -9.75 -4.96
CA TRP A 48 -1.95 -9.13 -4.38
C TRP A 48 -3.16 -9.35 -5.25
N GLY A 49 -4.32 -9.20 -4.61
CA GLY A 49 -5.55 -8.98 -5.32
C GLY A 49 -5.47 -7.76 -6.25
N SER A 50 -6.19 -7.79 -7.36
CA SER A 50 -6.30 -6.66 -8.28
C SER A 50 -7.65 -5.97 -8.09
N ILE A 51 -7.68 -4.68 -8.40
CA ILE A 51 -8.92 -3.90 -8.41
C ILE A 51 -9.16 -3.50 -9.85
N LEU A 52 -10.30 -3.90 -10.41
CA LEU A 52 -10.81 -3.28 -11.61
C LEU A 52 -11.48 -1.98 -11.16
N GLY A 53 -10.95 -0.85 -11.63
CA GLY A 53 -11.29 0.51 -11.15
C GLY A 53 -12.79 0.80 -11.13
N ALA A 54 -13.19 1.89 -10.49
CA ALA A 54 -14.60 2.19 -10.22
C ALA A 54 -15.48 2.08 -11.49
N GLN A 55 -16.41 1.12 -11.46
CA GLN A 55 -17.41 0.87 -12.50
C GLN A 55 -18.73 1.59 -12.16
N SER A 56 -19.68 1.57 -13.09
CA SER A 56 -21.00 2.18 -12.90
C SER A 56 -21.74 1.63 -11.68
N ASP A 57 -21.56 0.35 -11.38
CA ASP A 57 -22.23 -0.42 -10.33
C ASP A 57 -21.36 -0.65 -9.08
N GLY A 58 -20.09 -0.22 -9.08
CA GLY A 58 -19.21 -0.32 -7.93
C GLY A 58 -17.78 -0.69 -8.29
N LEU A 59 -17.05 -1.27 -7.34
CA LEU A 59 -15.65 -1.64 -7.51
C LEU A 59 -15.47 -3.15 -7.41
N LEU A 60 -14.87 -3.74 -8.44
CA LEU A 60 -14.61 -5.18 -8.45
C LEU A 60 -13.20 -5.45 -7.95
N VAL A 61 -13.11 -6.21 -6.86
CA VAL A 61 -11.87 -6.60 -6.21
C VAL A 61 -11.66 -8.09 -6.42
N PHE A 62 -10.56 -8.44 -7.06
CA PHE A 62 -10.10 -9.82 -7.22
C PHE A 62 -9.14 -10.11 -6.09
N GLN A 63 -9.33 -11.23 -5.40
CA GLN A 63 -8.45 -11.69 -4.33
C GLN A 63 -7.31 -12.55 -4.90
N PRO A 64 -6.20 -12.71 -4.16
CA PRO A 64 -5.10 -13.60 -4.56
C PRO A 64 -5.53 -15.05 -4.85
N ASP A 65 -6.62 -15.50 -4.21
CA ASP A 65 -7.19 -16.84 -4.38
C ASP A 65 -8.12 -16.97 -5.61
N GLY A 66 -8.21 -15.91 -6.43
CA GLY A 66 -9.02 -15.87 -7.64
C GLY A 66 -10.48 -15.48 -7.43
N LYS A 67 -10.95 -15.33 -6.18
CA LYS A 67 -12.33 -14.90 -5.92
C LYS A 67 -12.52 -13.43 -6.25
N ALA A 68 -13.67 -13.09 -6.83
CA ALA A 68 -14.07 -11.71 -7.06
C ALA A 68 -15.13 -11.28 -6.03
N MET A 69 -14.98 -10.09 -5.46
CA MET A 69 -15.98 -9.43 -4.63
C MET A 69 -16.27 -8.03 -5.17
N ARG A 70 -17.53 -7.60 -5.09
CA ARG A 70 -17.94 -6.28 -5.52
C ARG A 70 -18.26 -5.40 -4.32
N VAL A 71 -17.58 -4.26 -4.22
CA VAL A 71 -17.93 -3.19 -3.29
C VAL A 71 -18.95 -2.28 -3.99
N PRO A 72 -20.18 -2.14 -3.47
CA PRO A 72 -21.19 -1.28 -4.08
C PRO A 72 -20.74 0.17 -4.20
N ARG A 73 -21.10 0.85 -5.29
CA ARG A 73 -20.68 2.24 -5.59
C ARG A 73 -20.85 3.23 -4.44
N PRO A 74 -21.96 3.26 -3.68
CA PRO A 74 -22.13 4.22 -2.57
C PRO A 74 -21.10 4.03 -1.45
N LEU A 75 -20.55 2.83 -1.31
CA LEU A 75 -19.56 2.50 -0.28
C LEU A 75 -18.12 2.74 -0.73
N VAL A 76 -17.87 2.89 -2.04
CA VAL A 76 -16.51 3.06 -2.57
C VAL A 76 -15.85 4.32 -2.00
N GLN A 77 -16.52 5.47 -2.07
CA GLN A 77 -15.97 6.74 -1.59
C GLN A 77 -15.61 6.70 -0.09
N PRO A 78 -16.54 6.41 0.84
CA PRO A 78 -16.23 6.43 2.27
C PRO A 78 -15.24 5.34 2.68
N LEU A 79 -15.32 4.15 2.09
CA LEU A 79 -14.46 3.02 2.48
C LEU A 79 -13.02 3.18 1.96
N LEU A 80 -12.86 3.49 0.67
CA LEU A 80 -11.52 3.53 0.07
C LEU A 80 -10.81 4.86 0.27
N PHE A 81 -11.49 5.96 0.00
CA PHE A 81 -10.83 7.26 0.03
C PHE A 81 -10.79 7.82 1.44
N ASP A 82 -11.93 7.90 2.11
CA ASP A 82 -12.01 8.60 3.40
C ASP A 82 -11.39 7.75 4.53
N LEU A 83 -11.67 6.45 4.55
CA LEU A 83 -11.11 5.55 5.56
C LEU A 83 -9.74 5.01 5.16
N TYR A 84 -9.63 4.22 4.08
CA TYR A 84 -8.39 3.51 3.80
C TYR A 84 -7.24 4.44 3.42
N LEU A 85 -7.41 5.34 2.45
CA LEU A 85 -6.31 6.22 2.02
C LEU A 85 -5.91 7.20 3.12
N HIS A 86 -6.84 7.98 3.66
CA HIS A 86 -6.49 9.02 4.63
C HIS A 86 -6.12 8.45 6.00
N ALA A 87 -6.91 7.51 6.54
CA ALA A 87 -6.71 7.05 7.92
C ALA A 87 -5.68 5.92 8.03
N LEU A 88 -5.48 5.09 6.99
CA LEU A 88 -4.57 3.94 7.06
C LEU A 88 -3.29 4.10 6.24
N LEU A 89 -3.39 4.51 4.97
CA LEU A 89 -2.23 4.59 4.08
C LEU A 89 -1.37 5.82 4.40
N TYR A 90 -1.97 7.01 4.39
CA TYR A 90 -1.25 8.27 4.61
C TYR A 90 -1.10 8.65 6.08
N ARG A 91 -1.91 8.08 6.98
CA ARG A 91 -1.83 8.22 8.44
C ARG A 91 -1.24 9.54 8.92
N GLY A 92 -2.06 10.59 8.93
CA GLY A 92 -1.70 11.84 9.59
C GLY A 92 -0.86 12.80 8.76
N VAL A 93 -0.68 12.56 7.45
CA VAL A 93 -0.36 13.64 6.52
C VAL A 93 -1.51 14.64 6.54
N ARG A 94 -1.32 15.74 7.24
CA ARG A 94 -2.29 16.84 7.28
C ARG A 94 -2.04 17.72 6.07
N HIS A 95 -3.08 18.03 5.31
CA HIS A 95 -3.00 19.17 4.41
C HIS A 95 -2.78 20.42 5.26
N ARG A 96 -1.69 21.14 4.99
CA ARG A 96 -1.48 22.48 5.54
C ARG A 96 -2.59 23.34 4.95
N ARG A 97 -3.52 23.80 5.80
CA ARG A 97 -4.46 24.86 5.42
C ARG A 97 -3.70 26.16 5.21
#